data_AF-A0A151I7E0-F1
#
_entry.id   AF-A0A151I7E0-F1
#
_cell.length_a   1.000
_cell.length_b   1.000
_cell.length_c   1.000
_cell.angle_alpha   90.00
_cell.angle_beta   90.00
_cell.angle_gamma   90.00
#
_symmetry.space_group_name_H-M   'P 1'
#
loop_
_entity.id
_entity.type
_entity.pdbx_description
1 polymer ?
#
loop_
_entity_poly.entity_id
_entity_poly.type
_entity_poly.pdbx_seq_one_letter_code
_entity_poly.pdbx_strand_id
1 'polypeptide(L)'
;MTDDHTYPDNFSYTFESRLAEESVDDVGEFIETFDELVIACVQSYTHLYNKKDKNYKDHLMKEQSWKKIAKTCNVSVDEVQYRWKRLKDRYTKERRLNENATRSGSGKQQNKQWPLFESMKSLEKHIQRRRYRQNLLIKN
;
A
#
# COMPACT_ATOMS: atom_id res chain seq x y z
N MET A 1 -58.77 -11.75 1.91
CA MET A 1 -58.32 -12.04 3.28
C MET A 1 -56.82 -12.26 3.18
N THR A 2 -56.07 -11.24 3.62
CA THR A 2 -54.64 -11.14 4.00
C THR A 2 -53.87 -12.47 4.09
N ASP A 3 -52.60 -12.61 3.73
CA ASP A 3 -51.53 -11.68 3.35
C ASP A 3 -50.37 -12.49 2.75
N ASP A 4 -49.44 -11.75 2.14
CA ASP A 4 -47.99 -11.95 2.11
C ASP A 4 -47.41 -13.34 1.77
N HIS A 5 -46.77 -13.42 0.59
CA HIS A 5 -45.35 -13.77 0.52
C HIS A 5 -44.77 -13.62 -0.89
N THR A 6 -43.69 -12.82 -0.94
CA THR A 6 -42.47 -13.06 -1.72
C THR A 6 -42.36 -12.41 -3.10
N TYR A 7 -41.72 -11.24 -3.08
CA TYR A 7 -40.82 -10.63 -4.07
C TYR A 7 -41.14 -10.80 -5.56
N PRO A 8 -41.59 -9.73 -6.25
CA PRO A 8 -41.35 -9.62 -7.68
C PRO A 8 -39.86 -9.34 -7.92
N ASP A 9 -39.20 -10.33 -8.50
CA ASP A 9 -37.94 -10.24 -9.23
C ASP A 9 -38.10 -9.24 -10.37
N ASN A 10 -37.88 -7.96 -10.08
CA ASN A 10 -37.70 -6.94 -11.11
C ASN A 10 -36.91 -5.74 -10.56
N PHE A 11 -35.68 -5.99 -10.08
CA PHE A 11 -34.65 -4.94 -10.00
C PHE A 11 -33.90 -4.79 -11.33
N SER A 12 -34.63 -4.95 -12.44
CA SER A 12 -34.27 -4.45 -13.77
C SER A 12 -34.99 -3.13 -14.06
N TYR A 13 -35.08 -2.27 -13.04
CA TYR A 13 -35.43 -0.87 -13.23
C TYR A 13 -34.11 -0.08 -13.29
N THR A 14 -33.71 0.20 -14.54
CA THR A 14 -33.00 1.42 -14.93
C THR A 14 -31.58 1.67 -14.38
N PHE A 15 -30.76 0.63 -14.22
CA PHE A 15 -29.30 0.86 -14.17
C PHE A 15 -28.78 1.38 -15.52
N GLU A 16 -29.41 0.96 -16.63
CA GLU A 16 -29.03 1.39 -17.98
C GLU A 16 -29.54 2.78 -18.39
N SER A 17 -30.45 3.41 -17.63
CA SER A 17 -30.97 4.73 -18.00
C SER A 17 -30.36 5.89 -17.21
N ARG A 18 -29.25 5.65 -16.49
CA ARG A 18 -28.42 6.73 -15.89
C ARG A 18 -27.09 6.92 -16.62
N LEU A 19 -26.93 6.30 -17.80
CA LEU A 19 -25.77 6.42 -18.69
C LEU A 19 -25.98 7.46 -19.80
N ALA A 20 -26.62 8.58 -19.50
CA ALA A 20 -26.66 9.71 -20.40
C ALA A 20 -26.53 10.99 -19.57
N GLU A 21 -25.41 11.68 -19.81
CA GLU A 21 -25.20 13.10 -19.59
C GLU A 21 -24.89 13.54 -18.16
N GLU A 22 -23.61 13.40 -17.78
CA GLU A 22 -22.80 14.53 -17.31
C GLU A 22 -21.31 14.13 -17.37
N SER A 23 -20.61 14.64 -18.39
CA SER A 23 -19.17 14.54 -18.55
C SER A 23 -18.48 15.42 -17.51
N VAL A 24 -17.82 14.80 -16.53
CA VAL A 24 -16.86 15.48 -15.66
C VAL A 24 -15.52 14.80 -15.87
N ASP A 25 -14.70 15.38 -16.73
CA ASP A 25 -13.27 15.09 -16.79
C ASP A 25 -12.64 15.56 -15.46
N ASP A 26 -12.54 14.68 -14.46
CA ASP A 26 -11.55 14.79 -13.39
C ASP A 26 -11.03 13.41 -12.98
N VAL A 27 -9.75 13.23 -13.28
CA VAL A 27 -8.93 12.03 -13.13
C VAL A 27 -8.64 11.80 -11.65
N GLY A 28 -9.40 10.91 -11.02
CA GLY A 28 -9.09 10.36 -9.70
C GLY A 28 -8.94 8.85 -9.79
N GLU A 29 -7.71 8.37 -9.95
CA GLU A 29 -7.32 6.96 -9.85
C GLU A 29 -8.02 6.34 -8.63
N PHE A 30 -9.06 5.52 -8.90
CA PHE A 30 -9.88 4.95 -7.84
C PHE A 30 -9.01 3.99 -7.05
N ILE A 31 -8.66 4.39 -5.83
CA ILE A 31 -7.91 3.56 -4.89
C ILE A 31 -8.78 2.33 -4.60
N GLU A 32 -8.43 1.19 -5.19
CA GLU A 32 -9.29 0.01 -5.28
C GLU A 32 -9.35 -0.73 -3.94
N THR A 33 -8.33 -0.54 -3.07
CA THR A 33 -8.24 -1.21 -1.76
C THR A 33 -7.73 -0.32 -0.62
N PHE A 34 -8.11 -0.65 0.62
CA PHE A 34 -7.57 -0.01 1.83
C PHE A 34 -6.04 -0.06 1.91
N ASP A 35 -5.42 -1.13 1.37
CA ASP A 35 -3.97 -1.23 1.29
C ASP A 35 -3.34 -0.17 0.40
N GLU A 36 -3.92 0.07 -0.77
CA GLU A 36 -3.47 1.13 -1.68
C GLU A 36 -3.61 2.49 -1.05
N LEU A 37 -4.71 2.74 -0.32
CA LEU A 37 -4.92 3.98 0.42
C LEU A 37 -3.83 4.20 1.46
N VAL A 38 -3.52 3.16 2.24
CA VAL A 38 -2.45 3.21 3.26
C VAL A 38 -1.09 3.46 2.60
N ILE A 39 -0.79 2.80 1.48
CA ILE A 39 0.46 3.01 0.74
C ILE A 39 0.56 4.45 0.23
N ALA A 40 -0.47 4.95 -0.44
CA ALA A 40 -0.53 6.30 -0.99
C ALA A 40 -0.39 7.37 0.10
N CYS A 41 -1.08 7.20 1.22
CA CYS A 41 -0.98 8.13 2.34
C CYS A 41 0.44 8.12 2.94
N VAL A 42 1.01 6.93 3.20
CA VAL A 42 2.35 6.81 3.79
C VAL A 42 3.44 7.34 2.86
N GLN A 43 3.28 7.23 1.53
CA GLN A 43 4.22 7.76 0.54
C GLN A 43 4.52 9.25 0.75
N SER A 44 3.52 10.03 1.18
CA SER A 44 3.63 11.47 1.45
C SER A 44 4.44 11.83 2.70
N TYR A 45 4.73 10.87 3.58
CA TYR A 45 5.42 11.09 4.86
C TYR A 45 6.72 10.29 4.93
N THR A 46 7.77 10.79 4.29
CA THR A 46 9.06 10.11 4.14
C THR A 46 9.68 9.66 5.47
N HIS A 47 9.54 10.43 6.55
CA HIS A 47 10.08 10.10 7.88
C HIS A 47 9.45 8.85 8.52
N LEU A 48 8.35 8.31 7.98
CA LEU A 48 7.75 7.06 8.43
C LEU A 48 8.55 5.83 7.98
N TYR A 49 9.32 5.93 6.89
CA TYR A 49 9.99 4.78 6.27
C TYR A 49 11.45 5.05 5.86
N ASN A 50 11.82 6.30 5.60
CA ASN A 50 13.15 6.71 5.17
C ASN A 50 14.07 6.99 6.37
N LYS A 51 15.05 6.12 6.60
CA LYS A 51 16.04 6.25 7.69
C LYS A 51 16.99 7.45 7.53
N LYS A 52 17.09 8.02 6.33
CA LYS A 52 17.91 9.20 6.03
C LYS A 52 17.16 10.51 6.26
N ASP A 53 15.86 10.43 6.48
CA ASP A 53 15.07 11.61 6.81
C ASP A 53 15.50 12.16 8.17
N LYS A 54 15.73 13.47 8.26
CA LYS A 54 16.12 14.15 9.49
C LYS A 54 15.12 13.92 10.63
N ASN A 55 13.84 13.77 10.28
CA ASN A 55 12.76 13.56 11.23
C ASN A 55 12.49 12.07 11.50
N TYR A 56 13.29 11.14 10.96
CA TYR A 56 13.10 9.71 11.18
C TYR A 56 13.21 9.31 12.66
N LYS A 57 13.94 10.07 13.49
CA LYS A 57 14.04 9.82 14.94
C LYS A 57 13.04 10.62 15.77
N ASP A 58 12.28 11.52 15.15
CA ASP A 58 11.29 12.34 15.85
C ASP A 58 10.01 11.53 16.06
N HIS A 59 9.77 11.15 17.32
CA HIS A 59 8.59 10.39 17.71
C HIS A 59 7.29 11.20 17.59
N LEU A 60 7.34 12.49 17.91
CA LEU A 60 6.17 13.37 17.86
C LEU A 60 5.73 13.59 16.41
N MET A 61 6.69 13.83 15.50
CA MET A 61 6.41 13.98 14.08
C MET A 61 5.77 12.72 13.47
N LYS A 62 6.25 11.53 13.89
CA LYS A 62 5.65 10.25 13.47
C LYS A 62 4.23 10.10 13.97
N GLU A 63 3.99 10.35 15.26
CA GLU A 63 2.67 10.24 15.86
C GLU A 63 1.67 11.17 15.15
N GLN A 64 2.04 12.42 14.92
CA GLN A 64 1.20 13.39 14.20
C GLN A 64 0.89 12.93 12.78
N SER A 65 1.88 12.36 12.08
CA SER A 65 1.69 11.88 10.71
C SER A 65 0.76 10.66 10.68
N TRP A 66 0.91 9.72 11.62
CA TRP A 66 -0.01 8.60 11.75
C TRP A 66 -1.44 9.04 12.06
N LYS A 67 -1.64 10.05 12.93
CA LYS A 67 -2.96 10.64 13.20
C LYS A 67 -3.57 11.26 11.94
N LYS A 68 -2.78 11.96 11.12
CA LYS A 68 -3.25 12.52 9.85
C LYS A 68 -3.68 11.41 8.87
N ILE A 69 -2.86 10.38 8.70
CA ILE A 69 -3.18 9.25 7.82
C ILE A 69 -4.45 8.54 8.30
N ALA A 70 -4.56 8.24 9.59
CA ALA A 70 -5.73 7.60 10.17
C ALA A 70 -7.02 8.40 9.91
N LYS A 71 -6.95 9.74 10.05
CA LYS A 71 -8.05 10.64 9.71
C LYS A 71 -8.40 10.59 8.22
N THR A 72 -7.42 10.59 7.32
CA THR A 72 -7.64 10.48 5.87
C THR A 72 -8.27 9.15 5.49
N CYS A 73 -7.83 8.06 6.12
CA CYS A 73 -8.35 6.72 5.87
C CYS A 73 -9.66 6.41 6.62
N ASN A 74 -10.15 7.34 7.45
CA ASN A 74 -11.32 7.18 8.32
C ASN A 74 -11.28 5.91 9.19
N VAL A 75 -10.12 5.61 9.78
CA VAL A 75 -9.89 4.45 10.66
C VAL A 75 -9.03 4.83 11.87
N SER A 76 -8.81 3.91 12.80
CA SER A 76 -7.91 4.14 13.95
C SER A 76 -6.44 4.16 13.52
N VAL A 77 -5.61 4.86 14.31
CA VAL A 77 -4.16 4.87 14.13
C VAL A 77 -3.56 3.47 14.20
N ASP A 78 -4.04 2.65 15.13
CA ASP A 78 -3.58 1.29 15.33
C ASP A 78 -3.85 0.41 14.09
N GLU A 79 -5.01 0.55 13.46
CA GLU A 79 -5.38 -0.21 12.27
C GLU A 79 -4.48 0.15 11.08
N VAL A 80 -4.24 1.44 10.84
CA VAL A 80 -3.30 1.89 9.79
C VAL A 80 -1.89 1.36 10.04
N GLN A 81 -1.40 1.46 11.28
CA GLN A 81 -0.06 1.00 11.63
C GLN A 81 0.08 -0.52 11.49
N TYR A 82 -0.94 -1.26 11.91
CA TYR A 82 -1.02 -2.71 11.75
C TYR A 82 -1.03 -3.09 10.27
N ARG A 83 -1.85 -2.44 9.46
CA ARG A 83 -1.93 -2.67 8.02
C ARG A 83 -0.60 -2.39 7.34
N TRP A 84 0.01 -1.24 7.63
CA TRP A 84 1.33 -0.87 7.15
C TRP A 84 2.42 -1.88 7.52
N LYS A 85 2.38 -2.42 8.74
CA LYS A 85 3.30 -3.48 9.18
C LYS A 85 3.15 -4.72 8.30
N ARG A 86 1.92 -5.21 8.09
CA ARG A 86 1.66 -6.40 7.24
C ARG A 86 2.12 -6.18 5.80
N LEU A 87 1.90 -4.99 5.24
CA LEU A 87 2.35 -4.61 3.91
C LEU A 87 3.87 -4.72 3.78
N LYS A 88 4.62 -4.12 4.71
CA LYS A 88 6.10 -4.23 4.74
C LYS A 88 6.60 -5.66 4.92
N ASP A 89 5.95 -6.45 5.76
CA ASP A 89 6.33 -7.85 6.00
C ASP A 89 6.17 -8.67 4.72
N ARG A 90 5.04 -8.49 4.01
CA ARG A 90 4.80 -9.12 2.70
C ARG A 90 5.81 -8.63 1.65
N TYR A 91 6.03 -7.32 1.53
CA TYR A 91 7.03 -6.76 0.62
C TYR A 91 8.43 -7.36 0.83
N THR A 92 8.85 -7.52 2.09
CA THR A 92 10.15 -8.09 2.43
C THR A 92 10.27 -9.55 1.98
N LYS A 93 9.19 -10.33 2.09
CA LYS A 93 9.15 -11.71 1.59
C LYS A 93 9.22 -11.75 0.07
N GLU A 94 8.39 -10.98 -0.62
CA GLU A 94 8.36 -10.91 -2.08
C GLU A 94 9.73 -10.48 -2.65
N ARG A 95 10.38 -9.48 -2.05
CA ARG A 95 11.70 -9.02 -2.50
C ARG A 95 12.77 -10.12 -2.36
N ARG A 96 12.76 -10.88 -1.26
CA ARG A 96 13.69 -12.02 -1.06
C ARG A 96 13.44 -13.14 -2.07
N LEU A 97 12.18 -13.43 -2.38
CA LEU A 97 11.83 -14.43 -3.40
C LEU A 97 12.38 -14.03 -4.78
N ASN A 98 12.24 -12.76 -5.16
CA ASN A 98 12.75 -12.25 -6.43
C ASN A 98 14.30 -12.24 -6.50
N GLU A 99 14.97 -11.86 -5.41
CA GLU A 99 16.44 -11.94 -5.27
C GLU A 99 16.97 -13.38 -5.36
N ASN A 100 16.26 -14.36 -4.79
CA ASN A 100 16.66 -15.77 -4.83
C ASN A 100 16.43 -16.40 -6.21
N ALA A 101 15.34 -16.04 -6.89
CA ALA A 101 15.05 -16.52 -8.24
C ALA A 101 16.11 -16.09 -9.26
N THR A 102 16.70 -14.90 -9.09
CA THR A 102 17.78 -14.39 -9.94
C THR A 102 19.14 -15.03 -9.67
N ARG A 103 19.38 -15.56 -8.45
CA ARG A 103 20.66 -16.17 -8.07
C ARG A 103 20.79 -17.65 -8.41
N SER A 104 19.70 -18.41 -8.37
CA SER A 104 19.76 -19.89 -8.48
C SER A 104 19.73 -20.44 -9.90
N GLY A 105 19.61 -19.62 -10.96
CA GLY A 105 19.54 -20.10 -12.35
C GLY A 105 18.30 -20.95 -12.68
N SER A 106 17.49 -21.31 -11.68
CA SER A 106 16.22 -21.99 -11.82
C SER A 106 15.19 -21.01 -12.38
N GLY A 107 14.84 -21.22 -13.65
CA GLY A 107 13.92 -20.37 -14.41
C GLY A 107 12.66 -19.98 -13.64
N LYS A 108 12.34 -18.68 -13.72
CA LYS A 108 11.08 -18.01 -13.37
C LYS A 108 10.12 -18.86 -12.53
N GLN A 109 10.16 -18.70 -11.22
CA GLN A 109 8.98 -18.97 -10.40
C GLN A 109 7.86 -18.06 -10.93
N GLN A 110 6.86 -18.65 -11.57
CA GLN A 110 5.63 -18.01 -12.08
C GLN A 110 4.74 -17.58 -10.88
N ASN A 111 5.32 -16.90 -9.90
CA ASN A 111 4.53 -16.35 -8.80
C ASN A 111 3.86 -15.09 -9.32
N LYS A 112 2.52 -15.12 -9.33
CA LYS A 112 1.68 -13.96 -9.63
C LYS A 112 2.15 -12.81 -8.76
N GLN A 113 2.86 -11.86 -9.38
CA GLN A 113 3.49 -10.74 -8.69
C GLN A 113 2.42 -10.06 -7.83
N TRP A 114 2.69 -9.88 -6.54
CA TRP A 114 1.74 -9.22 -5.65
C TRP A 114 1.40 -7.83 -6.23
N PRO A 115 0.11 -7.49 -6.48
CA PRO A 115 -0.24 -6.28 -7.21
C PRO A 115 0.34 -4.99 -6.61
N LEU A 116 0.47 -4.94 -5.28
CA LEU A 116 1.01 -3.79 -4.55
C LEU A 116 2.53 -3.74 -4.49
N PHE A 117 3.21 -4.72 -5.09
CA PHE A 117 4.67 -4.81 -5.06
C PHE A 117 5.32 -3.60 -5.73
N GLU A 118 4.83 -3.16 -6.90
CA GLU A 118 5.38 -1.99 -7.58
C GLU A 118 5.07 -0.69 -6.81
N SER A 119 3.86 -0.56 -6.25
CA SER A 119 3.49 0.57 -5.38
C SER A 119 4.35 0.67 -4.13
N MET A 120 4.79 -0.47 -3.57
CA MET A 120 5.74 -0.49 -2.47
C MET A 120 7.20 -0.33 -2.91
N LYS A 121 7.56 -0.80 -4.10
CA LYS A 121 8.91 -0.63 -4.67
C LYS A 121 9.19 0.81 -5.09
N SER A 122 8.17 1.58 -5.47
CA SER A 122 8.30 3.02 -5.73
C SER A 122 8.78 3.78 -4.49
N LEU A 123 8.51 3.27 -3.27
CA LEU A 123 9.08 3.78 -2.02
C LEU A 123 10.55 3.41 -1.85
N GLU A 124 11.03 2.32 -2.47
CA GLU A 124 12.41 1.82 -2.32
C GLU A 124 13.45 2.76 -2.94
N LYS A 125 13.08 3.58 -3.95
CA LYS A 125 13.96 4.67 -4.42
C LYS A 125 14.35 5.65 -3.28
N HIS A 126 13.51 5.74 -2.25
CA HIS A 126 13.75 6.52 -1.02
C HIS A 126 14.16 5.67 0.19
N ILE A 127 14.03 4.33 0.14
CA ILE A 127 14.45 3.38 1.20
C ILE A 127 15.74 2.69 0.75
N GLN A 128 16.87 3.39 0.91
CA GLN A 128 18.15 2.80 0.52
C GLN A 128 18.48 1.53 1.35
N ARG A 129 18.85 0.45 0.63
CA ARG A 129 19.41 -0.78 1.22
C ARG A 129 20.53 -0.43 2.21
N ARG A 130 20.47 -1.01 3.41
CA ARG A 130 21.60 -1.00 4.35
C ARG A 130 22.76 -1.74 3.68
N ARG A 131 23.76 -1.02 3.16
CA ARG A 131 25.07 -1.61 2.86
C ARG A 131 25.67 -2.02 4.21
N TYR A 132 25.91 -3.31 4.39
CA TYR A 132 26.73 -3.80 5.49
C TYR A 132 28.10 -3.14 5.37
N ARG A 133 28.52 -2.36 6.37
CA ARG A 133 29.88 -1.86 6.44
C ARG A 133 30.77 -3.07 6.73
N GLN A 134 31.43 -3.60 5.71
CA GLN A 134 32.59 -4.45 5.93
C GLN A 134 33.65 -3.57 6.59
N ASN A 135 34.08 -3.92 7.79
CA ASN A 135 35.13 -3.22 8.52
C ASN A 135 36.43 -3.33 7.72
N LEU A 136 36.81 -2.26 7.01
CA LEU A 136 38.18 -2.09 6.53
C LEU A 136 39.02 -1.64 7.73
N LEU A 137 39.48 -2.61 8.53
CA LEU A 137 40.57 -2.39 9.46
C LEU A 137 41.86 -2.28 8.65
N ILE A 138 42.33 -1.04 8.57
CA ILE A 138 43.56 -0.59 7.95
C ILE A 138 44.74 -1.33 8.62
N LYS A 139 45.58 -1.94 7.79
CA LYS A 139 46.90 -2.43 8.18
C LYS A 139 47.76 -1.23 8.60
N ASN A 140 48.33 -1.29 9.80
CA ASN A 140 49.55 -0.56 10.17
C ASN A 140 50.65 -1.59 10.39
#